data_AF-A0A960E6K7-F1
#
_entry.id   AF-A0A960E6K7-F1
#
_cell.length_a   1.000
_cell.length_b   1.000
_cell.length_c   1.000
_cell.angle_alpha   90.00
_cell.angle_beta   90.00
_cell.angle_gamma   90.00
#
_symmetry.space_group_name_H-M   'P 1'
#
loop_
_entity.id
_entity.type
_entity.pdbx_description
1 polymer ?
#
loop_
_entity_poly.entity_id
_entity_poly.type
_entity_poly.pdbx_seq_one_letter_code
_entity_poly.pdbx_strand_id
1 'polypeptide(L)'
;MSSDQLIFLVVVLARLGIPLLIFRFPLPAIVAALVIDAADQTIFQNYTDLDLSGYQGYDKALDVYYLAIAYLSTFRNWTDPFAARTAQFLWYYRLVGVVAFELSQVRALLLVFPNTFEYFFICYEVVRLAWNPERLSHRQVIGIAAFIWIFVKLPQEWWIHVAQLDFTDFMKEDVFGVEVSTSWGDAIGENLWFVGLMIVLVVAVVLIVRRVLAAAPPPDWPASVDVDRHRQSTRLDAIPAVVRLVEWDLVEKAMLAGLVTVIFAQVLPNTDASAVQVVFSVSVVVVANAAVSA
;
A
#
# COMPACT_ATOMS: atom_id res chain seq x y z
N MET A 1 -20.26 -24.22 8.96
CA MET A 1 -19.33 -23.45 8.10
C MET A 1 -18.70 -24.45 7.15
N SER A 2 -18.80 -24.23 5.84
CA SER A 2 -18.07 -25.05 4.86
C SER A 2 -16.57 -24.75 4.93
N SER A 3 -15.73 -25.63 4.38
CA SER A 3 -14.28 -25.42 4.29
C SER A 3 -13.95 -24.11 3.56
N ASP A 4 -14.67 -23.82 2.48
CA ASP A 4 -14.54 -22.59 1.69
C ASP A 4 -14.83 -21.34 2.51
N GLN A 5 -15.90 -21.36 3.30
CA GLN A 5 -16.25 -20.26 4.20
C GLN A 5 -15.19 -20.06 5.30
N LEU A 6 -14.56 -21.14 5.77
CA LEU A 6 -13.47 -21.05 6.74
C LEU A 6 -12.24 -20.42 6.12
N ILE A 7 -11.82 -20.86 4.94
CA ILE A 7 -10.66 -20.31 4.23
C ILE A 7 -10.89 -18.82 3.93
N PHE A 8 -12.06 -18.48 3.38
CA PHE A 8 -12.45 -17.10 3.13
C PHE A 8 -12.40 -16.26 4.40
N LEU A 9 -13.02 -16.72 5.50
CA LEU A 9 -13.02 -16.01 6.77
C LEU A 9 -11.60 -15.78 7.30
N VAL A 10 -10.74 -16.79 7.27
CA VAL A 10 -9.36 -16.68 7.76
C VAL A 10 -8.58 -15.64 6.97
N VAL A 11 -8.69 -15.66 5.63
CA VAL A 11 -8.00 -14.71 4.77
C VAL A 11 -8.53 -13.28 5.00
N VAL A 12 -9.86 -13.10 5.07
CA VAL A 12 -10.47 -11.79 5.38
C VAL A 12 -10.01 -11.27 6.74
N LEU A 13 -10.03 -12.12 7.78
CA LEU A 13 -9.58 -11.75 9.12
C LEU A 13 -8.10 -11.40 9.14
N ALA A 14 -7.27 -12.07 8.34
CA ALA A 14 -5.86 -11.72 8.19
C ALA A 14 -5.69 -10.36 7.49
N ARG A 15 -6.39 -10.15 6.36
CA ARG A 15 -6.43 -8.89 5.61
C ARG A 15 -6.90 -7.69 6.45
N LEU A 16 -7.81 -7.91 7.40
CA LEU A 16 -8.31 -6.86 8.30
C LEU A 16 -7.47 -6.70 9.58
N GLY A 17 -6.99 -7.80 10.15
CA GLY A 17 -6.30 -7.82 11.44
C GLY A 17 -4.84 -7.40 11.36
N ILE A 18 -4.11 -7.86 10.34
CA ILE A 18 -2.67 -7.58 10.20
C ILE A 18 -2.39 -6.08 10.02
N PRO A 19 -3.15 -5.31 9.21
CA PRO A 19 -2.92 -3.87 9.09
C PRO A 19 -3.01 -3.12 10.42
N LEU A 20 -3.82 -3.57 11.38
CA LEU A 20 -3.91 -2.93 12.70
C LEU A 20 -2.59 -2.96 13.47
N LEU A 21 -1.70 -3.92 13.17
CA LEU A 21 -0.36 -3.99 13.76
C LEU A 21 0.57 -2.88 13.24
N ILE A 22 0.23 -2.21 12.13
CA ILE A 22 1.05 -1.14 11.53
C ILE A 22 1.28 0.01 12.53
N PHE A 23 0.34 0.26 13.44
CA PHE A 23 0.52 1.30 14.47
C PHE A 23 1.71 1.03 15.41
N ARG A 24 2.03 -0.24 15.68
CA ARG A 24 3.12 -0.64 16.60
C ARG A 24 4.35 -1.13 15.86
N PHE A 25 4.14 -1.96 14.84
CA PHE A 25 5.16 -2.64 14.05
C PHE A 25 4.96 -2.34 12.55
N PRO A 26 5.16 -1.08 12.12
CA PRO A 26 4.76 -0.61 10.80
C PRO A 26 5.40 -1.41 9.67
N LEU A 27 6.72 -1.62 9.71
CA LEU A 27 7.45 -2.30 8.65
C LEU A 27 7.07 -3.80 8.50
N PRO A 28 7.14 -4.65 9.53
CA PRO A 28 6.76 -6.05 9.36
C PRO A 28 5.26 -6.22 9.08
N ALA A 29 4.39 -5.37 9.63
CA ALA A 29 2.96 -5.45 9.40
C ALA A 29 2.56 -5.06 7.97
N ILE A 30 3.14 -3.98 7.40
CA ILE A 30 2.84 -3.60 6.01
C ILE A 30 3.39 -4.62 5.02
N VAL A 31 4.57 -5.19 5.27
CA VAL A 31 5.12 -6.27 4.44
C VAL A 31 4.26 -7.53 4.54
N ALA A 32 3.79 -7.89 5.75
CA ALA A 32 2.88 -9.01 5.91
C ALA A 32 1.54 -8.77 5.20
N ALA A 33 0.99 -7.54 5.24
CA ALA A 33 -0.22 -7.18 4.51
C ALA A 33 -0.03 -7.34 2.99
N LEU A 34 1.10 -6.87 2.43
CA LEU A 34 1.44 -7.04 1.02
C LEU A 34 1.58 -8.51 0.61
N VAL A 35 2.20 -9.33 1.46
CA VAL A 35 2.35 -10.78 1.17
C VAL A 35 1.00 -11.49 1.19
N ILE A 36 0.13 -11.16 2.15
CA ILE A 36 -1.23 -11.72 2.20
C ILE A 36 -2.03 -11.25 0.98
N ASP A 37 -1.82 -10.01 0.56
CA ASP A 37 -2.43 -9.42 -0.64
C ASP A 37 -2.03 -10.11 -1.94
N ALA A 38 -0.75 -10.36 -2.13
CA ALA A 38 -0.29 -11.10 -3.30
C ALA A 38 -0.75 -12.57 -3.31
N ALA A 39 -1.04 -13.15 -2.14
CA ALA A 39 -1.31 -14.59 -2.00
C ALA A 39 -2.79 -14.96 -2.03
N ASP A 40 -3.70 -14.08 -1.63
CA ASP A 40 -5.08 -14.45 -1.35
C ASP A 40 -5.88 -14.87 -2.58
N GLN A 41 -5.72 -14.22 -3.74
CA GLN A 41 -6.36 -14.64 -4.98
C GLN A 41 -5.96 -16.09 -5.33
N THR A 42 -4.67 -16.39 -5.20
CA THR A 42 -4.12 -17.73 -5.44
C THR A 42 -4.63 -18.74 -4.42
N ILE A 43 -4.80 -18.33 -3.16
CA ILE A 43 -5.38 -19.18 -2.11
C ILE A 43 -6.84 -19.51 -2.44
N PHE A 44 -7.65 -18.53 -2.85
CA PHE A 44 -9.04 -18.79 -3.21
C PHE A 44 -9.16 -19.68 -4.44
N GLN A 45 -8.37 -19.43 -5.48
CA GLN A 45 -8.40 -20.24 -6.71
C GLN A 45 -8.02 -21.71 -6.49
N ASN A 46 -7.06 -21.99 -5.59
CA ASN A 46 -6.55 -23.35 -5.41
C ASN A 46 -7.27 -24.15 -4.31
N TYR A 47 -7.92 -23.48 -3.36
CA TYR A 47 -8.45 -24.13 -2.17
C TYR A 47 -9.96 -23.92 -1.94
N THR A 48 -10.66 -23.16 -2.81
CA THR A 48 -12.11 -22.97 -2.71
C THR A 48 -12.79 -23.03 -4.08
N ASP A 49 -14.09 -23.33 -4.10
CA ASP A 49 -14.94 -23.33 -5.29
C ASP A 49 -15.77 -22.02 -5.40
N LEU A 50 -15.24 -20.92 -4.82
CA LEU A 50 -15.95 -19.64 -4.78
C LEU A 50 -15.97 -18.96 -6.15
N ASP A 51 -17.10 -18.31 -6.48
CA ASP A 51 -17.17 -17.42 -7.64
C ASP A 51 -16.36 -16.14 -7.36
N LEU A 52 -15.30 -15.94 -8.15
CA LEU A 52 -14.40 -14.80 -8.05
C LEU A 52 -14.79 -13.64 -8.98
N SER A 53 -15.98 -13.67 -9.59
CA SER A 53 -16.47 -12.61 -10.47
C SER A 53 -16.45 -11.21 -9.84
N GLY A 54 -16.69 -11.10 -8.53
CA GLY A 54 -16.63 -9.85 -7.74
C GLY A 54 -15.31 -9.58 -7.03
N TYR A 55 -14.31 -10.45 -7.17
CA TYR A 55 -13.08 -10.42 -6.37
C TYR A 55 -12.28 -9.13 -6.55
N GLN A 56 -12.23 -8.58 -7.78
CA GLN A 56 -11.47 -7.36 -8.06
C GLN A 56 -11.94 -6.14 -7.24
N GLY A 57 -13.24 -6.01 -6.97
CA GLY A 57 -13.76 -4.93 -6.14
C GLY A 57 -13.44 -5.15 -4.65
N TYR A 58 -13.60 -6.40 -4.20
CA TYR A 58 -13.24 -6.83 -2.84
C TYR A 58 -11.76 -6.56 -2.52
N ASP A 59 -10.87 -6.98 -3.40
CA ASP A 59 -9.42 -6.81 -3.30
C ASP A 59 -9.04 -5.33 -3.14
N LYS A 60 -9.54 -4.48 -4.06
CA LYS A 60 -9.29 -3.03 -3.99
C LYS A 60 -9.85 -2.36 -2.74
N ALA A 61 -10.99 -2.79 -2.22
CA ALA A 61 -11.51 -2.24 -0.97
C ALA A 61 -10.60 -2.56 0.22
N LEU A 62 -10.07 -3.79 0.26
CA LEU A 62 -9.09 -4.19 1.27
C LEU A 62 -7.75 -3.49 1.10
N ASP A 63 -7.35 -3.18 -0.13
CA ASP A 63 -6.17 -2.37 -0.40
C ASP A 63 -6.29 -0.97 0.19
N VAL A 64 -7.40 -0.32 -0.13
CA VAL A 64 -7.71 1.03 0.38
C VAL A 64 -7.76 1.01 1.90
N TYR A 65 -8.31 -0.05 2.50
CA TYR A 65 -8.34 -0.22 3.94
C TYR A 65 -6.94 -0.27 4.56
N TYR A 66 -6.05 -1.18 4.11
CA TYR A 66 -4.74 -1.30 4.75
C TYR A 66 -3.86 -0.07 4.51
N LEU A 67 -3.95 0.55 3.33
CA LEU A 67 -3.23 1.78 3.01
C LEU A 67 -3.76 2.96 3.83
N ALA A 68 -5.06 3.02 4.10
CA ALA A 68 -5.63 4.01 5.01
C ALA A 68 -5.10 3.81 6.44
N ILE A 69 -4.98 2.57 6.92
CA ILE A 69 -4.36 2.29 8.23
C ILE A 69 -2.88 2.70 8.24
N ALA A 70 -2.13 2.42 7.17
CA ALA A 70 -0.76 2.88 7.03
C ALA A 70 -0.66 4.41 7.06
N TYR A 71 -1.54 5.11 6.34
CA TYR A 71 -1.63 6.57 6.37
C TYR A 71 -1.92 7.10 7.77
N LEU A 72 -2.94 6.54 8.45
CA LEU A 72 -3.30 6.93 9.81
C LEU A 72 -2.15 6.69 10.80
N SER A 73 -1.36 5.64 10.61
CA SER A 73 -0.18 5.37 11.43
C SER A 73 0.87 6.47 11.33
N THR A 74 0.95 7.20 10.20
CA THR A 74 1.92 8.30 10.03
C THR A 74 1.69 9.43 11.04
N PHE A 75 0.44 9.73 11.42
CA PHE A 75 0.15 10.75 12.42
C PHE A 75 0.72 10.39 13.80
N ARG A 76 0.69 9.11 14.15
CA ARG A 76 1.23 8.58 15.40
C ARG A 76 2.74 8.46 15.36
N ASN A 77 3.27 7.95 14.25
CA ASN A 77 4.63 7.41 14.19
C ASN A 77 5.63 8.38 13.56
N TRP A 78 5.19 9.31 12.71
CA TRP A 78 6.09 10.18 11.95
C TRP A 78 6.23 11.54 12.61
N THR A 79 7.49 11.95 12.77
CA THR A 79 7.88 13.20 13.44
C THR A 79 8.08 14.32 12.44
N ASP A 80 8.74 14.04 11.30
CA ASP A 80 8.95 15.01 10.23
C ASP A 80 7.61 15.45 9.58
N PRO A 81 7.21 16.72 9.75
CA PRO A 81 5.98 17.23 9.16
C PRO A 81 6.03 17.26 7.62
N PHE A 82 7.22 17.35 7.02
CA PHE A 82 7.37 17.37 5.58
C PHE A 82 7.14 15.97 4.98
N ALA A 83 7.84 14.94 5.47
CA ALA A 83 7.62 13.56 5.05
C ALA A 83 6.17 13.12 5.23
N ALA A 84 5.54 13.44 6.36
CA ALA A 84 4.13 13.09 6.59
C ALA A 84 3.17 13.81 5.62
N ARG A 85 3.48 15.04 5.19
CA ARG A 85 2.71 15.73 4.12
C ARG A 85 2.97 15.12 2.73
N THR A 86 4.18 14.66 2.45
CA THR A 86 4.48 13.91 1.22
C THR A 86 3.71 12.59 1.18
N ALA A 87 3.72 11.83 2.28
CA ALA A 87 2.94 10.61 2.43
C ALA A 87 1.44 10.86 2.23
N GLN A 88 0.91 11.89 2.88
CA GLN A 88 -0.47 12.35 2.69
C GLN A 88 -0.79 12.62 1.22
N PHE A 89 0.03 13.41 0.53
CA PHE A 89 -0.17 13.70 -0.89
C PHE A 89 -0.19 12.43 -1.73
N LEU A 90 0.79 11.53 -1.55
CA LEU A 90 0.87 10.28 -2.31
C LEU A 90 -0.34 9.37 -2.05
N TRP A 91 -0.81 9.31 -0.80
CA TRP A 91 -2.00 8.55 -0.43
C TRP A 91 -3.24 9.10 -1.11
N TYR A 92 -3.52 10.40 -0.99
CA TYR A 92 -4.68 11.02 -1.63
C TYR A 92 -4.60 10.95 -3.15
N TYR A 93 -3.41 11.07 -3.73
CA TYR A 93 -3.19 10.90 -5.15
C TYR A 93 -3.62 9.50 -5.61
N ARG A 94 -3.19 8.45 -4.90
CA ARG A 94 -3.63 7.07 -5.18
C ARG A 94 -5.14 6.91 -4.96
N LEU A 95 -5.69 7.43 -3.87
CA LEU A 95 -7.11 7.31 -3.54
C LEU A 95 -8.03 7.93 -4.60
N VAL A 96 -7.67 9.11 -5.11
CA VAL A 96 -8.36 9.76 -6.23
C VAL A 96 -8.30 8.88 -7.48
N GLY A 97 -7.14 8.29 -7.76
CA GLY A 97 -6.97 7.34 -8.86
C GLY A 97 -7.88 6.12 -8.76
N VAL A 98 -8.00 5.53 -7.57
CA VAL A 98 -8.89 4.39 -7.32
C VAL A 98 -10.35 4.79 -7.54
N VAL A 99 -10.80 5.92 -6.99
CA VAL A 99 -12.17 6.41 -7.22
C VAL A 99 -12.43 6.67 -8.71
N ALA A 100 -11.49 7.33 -9.40
CA ALA A 100 -11.63 7.61 -10.83
C ALA A 100 -11.67 6.32 -11.66
N PHE A 101 -10.87 5.31 -11.29
CA PHE A 101 -10.93 3.99 -11.88
C PHE A 101 -12.30 3.35 -11.65
N GLU A 102 -12.82 3.32 -10.41
CA GLU A 102 -14.10 2.67 -10.11
C GLU A 102 -15.27 3.31 -10.88
N LEU A 103 -15.25 4.63 -11.07
CA LEU A 103 -16.31 5.34 -11.78
C LEU A 103 -16.24 5.19 -13.31
N SER A 104 -15.04 5.04 -13.88
CA SER A 104 -14.84 5.04 -15.33
C SER A 104 -14.49 3.66 -15.92
N GLN A 105 -14.05 2.73 -15.07
CA GLN A 105 -13.48 1.42 -15.40
C GLN A 105 -12.27 1.49 -16.35
N VAL A 106 -11.60 2.66 -16.45
CA VAL A 106 -10.43 2.87 -17.31
C VAL A 106 -9.15 2.48 -16.58
N ARG A 107 -8.58 1.32 -16.93
CA ARG A 107 -7.32 0.79 -16.34
C ARG A 107 -6.14 1.76 -16.44
N ALA A 108 -6.06 2.57 -17.50
CA ALA A 108 -5.00 3.56 -17.68
C ALA A 108 -4.92 4.59 -16.54
N LEU A 109 -6.00 4.79 -15.77
CA LEU A 109 -5.97 5.66 -14.59
C LEU A 109 -5.07 5.09 -13.48
N LEU A 110 -4.96 3.77 -13.34
CA LEU A 110 -4.08 3.16 -12.34
C LEU A 110 -2.60 3.42 -12.65
N LEU A 111 -2.23 3.50 -13.94
CA LEU A 111 -0.90 3.93 -14.38
C LEU A 111 -0.63 5.41 -14.05
N VAL A 112 -1.62 6.27 -14.24
CA VAL A 112 -1.50 7.71 -13.92
C VAL A 112 -1.40 7.91 -12.41
N PHE A 113 -2.16 7.14 -11.63
CA PHE A 113 -2.21 7.21 -10.18
C PHE A 113 -1.62 5.95 -9.52
N PRO A 114 -0.29 5.71 -9.69
CA PRO A 114 0.33 4.50 -9.16
C PRO A 114 0.39 4.51 -7.65
N ASN A 115 0.49 3.33 -7.04
CA ASN A 115 0.62 3.21 -5.57
C ASN A 115 2.03 3.55 -5.07
N THR A 116 2.50 4.77 -5.29
CA THR A 116 3.82 5.23 -4.79
C THR A 116 3.86 5.36 -3.27
N PHE A 117 2.70 5.62 -2.65
CA PHE A 117 2.57 5.80 -1.20
C PHE A 117 3.10 4.61 -0.40
N GLU A 118 2.70 3.38 -0.75
CA GLU A 118 3.09 2.17 -0.04
C GLU A 118 4.61 2.01 0.04
N TYR A 119 5.29 2.18 -1.11
CA TYR A 119 6.74 1.98 -1.21
C TYR A 119 7.50 3.11 -0.51
N PHE A 120 6.98 4.33 -0.61
CA PHE A 120 7.51 5.46 0.13
C PHE A 120 7.39 5.25 1.64
N PHE A 121 6.25 4.74 2.12
CA PHE A 121 6.04 4.39 3.52
C PHE A 121 7.02 3.32 3.99
N ILE A 122 7.18 2.22 3.24
CA ILE A 122 8.15 1.16 3.54
C ILE A 122 9.57 1.73 3.61
N CYS A 123 9.98 2.53 2.61
CA CYS A 123 11.31 3.13 2.57
C CYS A 123 11.58 4.02 3.78
N TYR A 124 10.62 4.87 4.14
CA TYR A 124 10.73 5.75 5.30
C TYR A 124 10.80 4.96 6.61
N GLU A 125 9.99 3.90 6.77
CA GLU A 125 10.03 3.03 7.95
C GLU A 125 11.32 2.22 8.05
N VAL A 126 11.92 1.81 6.92
CA VAL A 126 13.26 1.19 6.91
C VAL A 126 14.32 2.13 7.47
N VAL A 127 14.28 3.42 7.11
CA VAL A 127 15.20 4.43 7.69
C VAL A 127 14.98 4.54 9.20
N ARG A 128 13.71 4.57 9.64
CA ARG A 128 13.36 4.68 11.07
C ARG A 128 13.78 3.50 11.93
N LEU A 129 14.05 2.33 11.35
CA LEU A 129 14.54 1.18 12.12
C LEU A 129 15.78 1.51 12.93
N ALA A 130 16.68 2.33 12.37
CA ALA A 130 18.02 2.56 12.90
C ALA A 130 18.49 4.03 12.87
N TRP A 131 17.79 4.93 12.15
CA TRP A 131 18.20 6.33 11.99
C TRP A 131 17.04 7.31 12.24
N ASN A 132 17.39 8.51 12.71
CA ASN A 132 16.45 9.61 12.84
C ASN A 132 16.04 10.15 11.47
N PRO A 133 14.77 9.99 11.05
CA PRO A 133 14.31 10.46 9.75
C PRO A 133 14.31 11.99 9.62
N GLU A 134 14.33 12.75 10.72
CA GLU A 134 14.43 14.22 10.69
C GLU A 134 15.75 14.73 10.08
N ARG A 135 16.75 13.85 9.97
CA ARG A 135 18.01 14.15 9.25
C ARG A 135 17.80 14.24 7.73
N LEU A 136 16.70 13.69 7.21
CA LEU A 136 16.39 13.76 5.79
C LEU A 136 15.96 15.18 5.42
N SER A 137 16.70 15.80 4.52
CA SER A 137 16.31 17.07 3.94
C SER A 137 15.05 16.91 3.07
N HIS A 138 14.27 17.99 2.91
CA HIS A 138 13.10 17.99 2.03
C HIS A 138 13.42 17.49 0.61
N ARG A 139 14.62 17.82 0.10
CA ARG A 139 15.08 17.36 -1.22
C ARG A 139 15.28 15.84 -1.27
N GLN A 140 15.80 15.25 -0.21
CA GLN A 140 15.96 13.78 -0.12
C GLN A 140 14.60 13.09 -0.03
N VAL A 141 13.67 13.64 0.76
CA VAL A 141 12.30 13.10 0.86
C VAL A 141 11.60 13.11 -0.51
N ILE A 142 11.61 14.26 -1.21
CA ILE A 142 11.06 14.36 -2.57
C ILE A 142 11.83 13.43 -3.53
N GLY A 143 13.15 13.39 -3.42
CA GLY A 143 14.00 12.56 -4.26
C GLY A 143 13.68 11.07 -4.13
N ILE A 144 13.45 10.59 -2.90
CA ILE A 144 13.02 9.21 -2.64
C ILE A 144 11.63 8.96 -3.26
N ALA A 145 10.67 9.84 -3.01
CA ALA A 145 9.32 9.71 -3.56
C ALA A 145 9.33 9.70 -5.10
N ALA A 146 10.07 10.62 -5.73
CA ALA A 146 10.21 10.69 -7.18
C ALA A 146 10.96 9.49 -7.76
N PHE A 147 12.00 9.01 -7.07
CA PHE A 147 12.73 7.82 -7.50
C PHE A 147 11.83 6.58 -7.50
N ILE A 148 11.10 6.36 -6.41
CA ILE A 148 10.13 5.25 -6.29
C ILE A 148 9.06 5.37 -7.37
N TRP A 149 8.51 6.57 -7.56
CA TRP A 149 7.50 6.81 -8.58
C TRP A 149 8.02 6.46 -9.97
N ILE A 150 9.12 7.07 -10.39
CA ILE A 150 9.58 7.06 -11.79
C ILE A 150 10.23 5.74 -12.16
N PHE A 151 11.07 5.18 -11.27
CA PHE A 151 11.91 4.04 -11.62
C PHE A 151 11.37 2.71 -11.12
N VAL A 152 10.50 2.71 -10.11
CA VAL A 152 9.91 1.48 -9.58
C VAL A 152 8.47 1.35 -10.05
N LYS A 153 7.64 2.37 -9.76
CA LYS A 153 6.19 2.25 -9.95
C LYS A 153 5.73 2.43 -11.38
N LEU A 154 6.20 3.44 -12.12
CA LEU A 154 5.78 3.61 -13.52
C LEU A 154 6.10 2.38 -14.38
N PRO A 155 7.30 1.76 -14.31
CA PRO A 155 7.58 0.53 -15.04
C PRO A 155 6.68 -0.63 -14.60
N GLN A 156 6.48 -0.80 -13.28
CA GLN A 156 5.60 -1.84 -12.74
C GLN A 156 4.16 -1.68 -13.24
N GLU A 157 3.62 -0.48 -13.18
CA GLU A 157 2.23 -0.18 -13.55
C GLU A 157 2.03 -0.23 -15.06
N TRP A 158 3.05 0.16 -15.84
CA TRP A 158 3.02 0.01 -17.31
C TRP A 158 2.98 -1.46 -17.70
N TRP A 159 3.80 -2.29 -17.04
CA TRP A 159 3.82 -3.73 -17.27
C TRP A 159 2.45 -4.37 -17.03
N ILE A 160 1.85 -4.07 -15.88
CA ILE A 160 0.57 -4.67 -15.46
C ILE A 160 -0.61 -4.14 -16.29
N HIS A 161 -0.68 -2.82 -16.52
CA HIS A 161 -1.89 -2.20 -17.06
C HIS A 161 -1.86 -1.90 -18.56
N VAL A 162 -0.68 -1.62 -19.13
CA VAL A 162 -0.54 -1.31 -20.57
C VAL A 162 -0.11 -2.54 -21.33
N ALA A 163 0.97 -3.19 -20.89
CA ALA A 163 1.48 -4.38 -21.56
C ALA A 163 0.58 -5.59 -21.34
N GLN A 164 -0.19 -5.63 -20.22
CA GLN A 164 -1.04 -6.76 -19.82
C GLN A 164 -0.32 -8.10 -19.89
N LEU A 165 1.01 -8.07 -19.74
CA LEU A 165 1.85 -9.24 -19.76
C LEU A 165 1.65 -9.95 -18.44
N ASP A 166 1.04 -11.13 -18.47
CA ASP A 166 1.15 -12.04 -17.34
C ASP A 166 2.64 -12.35 -17.19
N PHE A 167 3.20 -12.00 -16.03
CA PHE A 167 4.60 -12.24 -15.73
C PHE A 167 4.94 -13.73 -15.92
N THR A 168 3.99 -14.63 -15.65
CA THR A 168 4.13 -16.07 -15.83
C THR A 168 4.33 -16.42 -17.29
N ASP A 169 3.51 -15.87 -18.18
CA ASP A 169 3.54 -16.17 -19.62
C ASP A 169 4.79 -15.57 -20.24
N PHE A 170 5.12 -14.31 -19.91
CA PHE A 170 6.36 -13.67 -20.35
C PHE A 170 7.61 -14.46 -19.91
N MET A 171 7.65 -14.91 -18.65
CA MET A 171 8.79 -15.67 -18.15
C MET A 171 8.90 -17.04 -18.84
N LYS A 172 7.77 -17.72 -19.10
CA LYS A 172 7.79 -19.04 -19.76
C LYS A 172 8.08 -18.94 -21.25
N GLU A 173 7.38 -18.08 -21.99
CA GLU A 173 7.50 -17.99 -23.45
C GLU A 173 8.72 -17.19 -23.88
N ASP A 174 8.92 -15.98 -23.36
CA ASP A 174 9.96 -15.06 -23.85
C ASP A 174 11.32 -15.24 -23.17
N VAL A 175 11.33 -15.60 -21.88
CA VAL A 175 12.59 -15.76 -21.11
C VAL A 175 13.09 -17.20 -21.15
N PHE A 176 12.22 -18.18 -20.88
CA PHE A 176 12.59 -19.59 -20.84
C PHE A 176 12.41 -20.33 -22.16
N GLY A 177 11.61 -19.80 -23.09
CA GLY A 177 11.32 -20.45 -24.37
C GLY A 177 10.53 -21.76 -24.24
N VAL A 178 9.76 -21.93 -23.16
CA VAL A 178 8.96 -23.12 -22.86
C VAL A 178 7.46 -22.81 -22.96
N GLU A 179 6.64 -23.82 -23.21
CA GLU A 179 5.18 -23.66 -23.24
C GLU A 179 4.64 -23.20 -21.87
N VAL A 180 3.61 -22.35 -21.86
CA VAL A 180 2.96 -21.82 -20.65
C VAL A 180 2.44 -22.92 -19.71
N SER A 181 2.06 -24.06 -20.27
CA SER A 181 1.58 -25.24 -19.53
C SER A 181 2.68 -25.96 -18.73
N THR A 182 3.95 -25.71 -19.03
CA THR A 182 5.10 -26.37 -18.41
C THR A 182 5.19 -26.04 -16.92
N SER A 183 5.54 -27.03 -16.10
CA SER A 183 5.72 -26.82 -14.66
C SER A 183 6.92 -25.89 -14.40
N TRP A 184 6.85 -25.08 -13.34
CA TRP A 184 7.98 -24.20 -12.98
C TRP A 184 9.26 -24.98 -12.65
N GLY A 185 9.12 -26.21 -12.12
CA GLY A 185 10.25 -27.08 -11.81
C GLY A 185 11.02 -27.48 -13.07
N ASP A 186 10.29 -27.84 -14.13
CA ASP A 186 10.88 -28.24 -15.40
C ASP A 186 11.43 -27.03 -16.15
N ALA A 187 10.66 -25.94 -16.22
CA ALA A 187 11.07 -24.68 -16.86
C ALA A 187 12.39 -24.12 -16.30
N ILE A 188 12.54 -24.13 -14.96
CA ILE A 188 13.77 -23.69 -14.28
C ILE A 188 14.89 -24.73 -14.41
N GLY A 189 14.55 -26.03 -14.33
CA GLY A 189 15.50 -27.13 -14.47
C GLY A 189 16.18 -27.17 -15.83
N GLU A 190 15.45 -26.84 -16.90
CA GLU A 190 15.96 -26.73 -18.26
C GLU A 190 16.73 -25.42 -18.50
N ASN A 191 16.47 -24.38 -17.69
CA ASN A 191 17.08 -23.05 -17.81
C ASN A 191 17.98 -22.69 -16.61
N LEU A 192 18.94 -23.55 -16.28
CA LEU A 192 19.88 -23.32 -15.15
C LEU A 192 20.67 -22.00 -15.25
N TRP A 193 20.84 -21.45 -16.45
CA TRP A 193 21.46 -20.13 -16.65
C TRP A 193 20.69 -19.02 -15.92
N PHE A 194 19.36 -19.13 -15.84
CA PHE A 194 18.51 -18.18 -15.14
C PHE A 194 18.69 -18.27 -13.63
N VAL A 195 18.83 -19.49 -13.08
CA VAL A 195 19.19 -19.68 -11.67
C VAL A 195 20.53 -19.03 -11.37
N GLY A 196 21.52 -19.22 -12.25
CA GLY A 196 22.82 -18.55 -12.16
C GLY A 196 22.69 -17.02 -12.18
N LEU A 197 21.90 -16.47 -13.09
CA LEU A 197 21.62 -15.04 -13.18
C LEU A 197 20.95 -14.50 -11.91
N MET A 198 19.96 -15.20 -11.37
CA MET A 198 19.28 -14.81 -10.13
C MET A 198 20.22 -14.82 -8.93
N ILE A 199 21.11 -15.82 -8.84
CA ILE A 199 22.15 -15.84 -7.80
C ILE A 199 23.07 -14.61 -7.95
N VAL A 200 23.53 -14.30 -9.17
CA VAL A 200 24.37 -13.12 -9.44
C VAL A 200 23.64 -11.83 -9.05
N LEU A 201 22.36 -11.71 -9.39
CA LEU A 201 21.53 -10.56 -9.05
C LEU A 201 21.40 -10.40 -7.52
N VAL A 202 21.09 -11.49 -6.81
CA VAL A 202 20.99 -11.48 -5.34
C VAL A 202 22.32 -11.09 -4.71
N VAL A 203 23.43 -11.66 -5.18
CA VAL A 203 24.77 -11.29 -4.70
C VAL A 203 25.06 -9.81 -4.98
N ALA A 204 24.76 -9.31 -6.18
CA ALA A 204 24.94 -7.90 -6.53
C ALA A 204 24.12 -6.98 -5.61
N VAL A 205 22.85 -7.31 -5.36
CA VAL A 205 21.98 -6.56 -4.43
C VAL A 205 22.57 -6.58 -3.02
N VAL A 206 22.99 -7.74 -2.50
CA VAL A 206 23.62 -7.85 -1.17
C VAL A 206 24.88 -7.00 -1.10
N LEU A 207 25.73 -7.00 -2.13
CA LEU A 207 26.94 -6.18 -2.18
C LEU A 207 26.61 -4.68 -2.21
N ILE A 208 25.61 -4.27 -2.99
CA ILE A 208 25.14 -2.88 -3.05
C ILE A 208 24.59 -2.45 -1.68
N VAL A 209 23.71 -3.25 -1.06
CA VAL A 209 23.16 -2.95 0.27
C VAL A 209 24.28 -2.84 1.30
N ARG A 210 25.25 -3.77 1.31
CA ARG A 210 26.41 -3.69 2.22
C ARG A 210 27.25 -2.44 1.97
N ARG A 211 27.48 -2.05 0.72
CA ARG A 211 28.20 -0.81 0.35
C ARG A 211 27.45 0.44 0.82
N VAL A 212 26.14 0.48 0.62
CA VAL A 212 25.28 1.59 1.06
C VAL A 212 25.27 1.68 2.58
N LEU A 213 25.09 0.57 3.28
CA LEU A 213 25.12 0.52 4.75
C LEU A 213 26.50 0.89 5.32
N ALA A 214 27.60 0.51 4.65
CA ALA A 214 28.95 0.89 5.07
C ALA A 214 29.25 2.38 4.84
N ALA A 215 28.61 3.01 3.84
CA ALA A 215 28.69 4.44 3.60
C ALA A 215 27.69 5.26 4.42
N ALA A 216 26.69 4.60 5.03
CA ALA A 216 25.68 5.25 5.83
C ALA A 216 26.28 5.77 7.16
N PRO A 217 25.72 6.84 7.72
CA PRO A 217 26.05 7.26 9.08
C PRO A 217 25.83 6.13 10.09
N PRO A 218 26.55 6.12 11.22
CA PRO A 218 26.27 5.17 12.29
C PRO A 218 24.79 5.27 12.71
N PRO A 219 24.13 4.14 13.05
CA PRO A 219 22.77 4.14 13.57
C PRO A 219 22.62 5.09 14.76
N ASP A 220 21.52 5.84 14.78
CA ASP A 220 21.17 6.73 15.90
C ASP A 220 20.70 5.90 17.12
N TRP A 221 20.17 4.71 16.88
CA TRP A 221 19.69 3.79 17.91
C TRP A 221 19.80 2.32 17.48
N PRO A 222 19.71 1.35 18.42
CA PRO A 222 19.66 -0.06 18.09
C PRO A 222 18.49 -0.39 17.18
N ALA A 223 18.73 -1.19 16.14
CA ALA A 223 17.69 -1.55 15.18
C ALA A 223 16.47 -2.17 15.88
N SER A 224 15.29 -1.57 15.69
CA SER A 224 14.05 -2.06 16.27
C SER A 224 12.89 -1.85 15.31
N VAL A 225 12.13 -2.92 15.06
CA VAL A 225 10.84 -2.86 14.34
C VAL A 225 9.72 -2.25 15.17
N ASP A 226 9.97 -2.08 16.47
CA ASP A 226 9.00 -1.67 17.45
C ASP A 226 9.06 -0.15 17.70
N VAL A 227 8.01 0.58 17.31
CA VAL A 227 8.05 2.06 17.22
C VAL A 227 8.24 2.76 18.57
N ASP A 228 7.59 2.29 19.63
CA ASP A 228 7.64 2.91 20.96
C ASP A 228 9.00 2.74 21.65
N ARG A 229 9.92 1.91 21.11
CA ARG A 229 11.31 1.86 21.62
C ARG A 229 12.10 3.13 21.32
N HIS A 230 11.75 3.83 20.24
CA HIS A 230 12.42 5.05 19.82
C HIS A 230 11.39 6.13 19.44
N ARG A 231 10.23 6.12 20.11
CA ARG A 231 9.16 7.09 19.83
C ARG A 231 9.59 8.49 20.27
N GLN A 232 9.69 9.36 19.29
CA GLN A 232 9.86 10.80 19.46
C GLN A 232 8.47 11.47 19.54
N SER A 233 8.38 12.69 20.06
CA SER A 233 7.12 13.44 20.13
C SER A 233 6.56 13.67 18.72
N THR A 234 5.31 13.28 18.48
CA THR A 234 4.66 13.41 17.17
C THR A 234 3.55 14.44 17.19
N ARG A 235 2.87 14.63 16.05
CA ARG A 235 1.74 15.57 15.94
C ARG A 235 0.61 15.26 16.93
N LEU A 236 0.44 13.99 17.30
CA LEU A 236 -0.57 13.58 18.30
C LEU A 236 -0.19 13.97 19.74
N ASP A 237 1.09 14.22 20.01
CA ASP A 237 1.57 14.64 21.34
C ASP A 237 1.52 16.17 21.52
N ALA A 238 1.25 16.93 20.45
CA ALA A 238 1.03 18.36 20.53
C ALA A 238 -0.27 18.67 21.29
N ILE A 239 -0.26 19.70 22.12
CA ILE A 239 -1.47 20.16 22.84
C ILE A 239 -2.57 20.43 21.79
N PRO A 240 -3.78 19.86 21.93
CA PRO A 240 -4.88 20.11 21.01
C PRO A 240 -5.10 21.61 20.88
N ALA A 241 -4.89 22.15 19.68
CA ALA A 241 -5.30 23.52 19.38
C ALA A 241 -6.83 23.60 19.50
N VAL A 242 -7.34 24.75 19.95
CA VAL A 242 -8.79 25.00 19.99
C VAL A 242 -9.35 24.82 18.59
N VAL A 243 -10.09 23.74 18.38
CA VAL A 243 -10.64 23.33 17.07
C VAL A 243 -11.59 24.42 16.59
N ARG A 244 -11.27 25.10 15.49
CA ARG A 244 -12.26 25.92 14.80
C ARG A 244 -13.10 25.03 13.91
N LEU A 245 -14.42 25.29 13.88
CA LEU A 245 -15.42 24.52 13.16
C LEU A 245 -15.16 24.41 11.64
N VAL A 246 -14.35 25.31 11.06
CA VAL A 246 -13.98 25.32 9.65
C VAL A 246 -12.45 25.38 9.55
N GLU A 247 -11.82 24.24 9.78
CA GLU A 247 -10.40 24.02 9.54
C GLU A 247 -10.20 23.04 8.38
N TRP A 248 -9.04 23.11 7.74
CA TRP A 248 -8.65 22.20 6.65
C TRP A 248 -8.81 20.73 7.05
N ASP A 249 -8.59 20.42 8.33
CA ASP A 249 -8.77 19.08 8.90
C ASP A 249 -10.21 18.57 8.77
N LEU A 250 -11.23 19.44 8.80
CA LEU A 250 -12.61 19.02 8.58
C LEU A 250 -12.85 18.65 7.11
N VAL A 251 -12.30 19.44 6.19
CA VAL A 251 -12.37 19.16 4.75
C VAL A 251 -11.64 17.85 4.45
N GLU A 252 -10.45 17.66 5.02
CA GLU A 252 -9.68 16.43 4.87
C GLU A 252 -10.43 15.20 5.39
N LYS A 253 -11.04 15.30 6.59
CA LYS A 253 -11.86 14.23 7.16
C LYS A 253 -13.06 13.90 6.27
N ALA A 254 -13.78 14.93 5.79
CA ALA A 254 -14.92 14.75 4.91
C ALA A 254 -14.51 14.11 3.57
N MET A 255 -13.38 14.55 2.99
CA MET A 255 -12.82 13.97 1.77
C MET A 255 -12.40 12.52 1.97
N LEU A 256 -11.63 12.20 3.03
CA LEU A 256 -11.19 10.85 3.32
C LEU A 256 -12.39 9.91 3.50
N ALA A 257 -13.32 10.29 4.37
CA ALA A 257 -14.51 9.49 4.65
C ALA A 257 -15.37 9.34 3.38
N GLY A 258 -15.57 10.41 2.63
CA GLY A 258 -16.35 10.40 1.39
C GLY A 258 -15.75 9.50 0.32
N LEU A 259 -14.46 9.66 0.02
CA LEU A 259 -13.77 8.85 -0.99
C LEU A 259 -13.72 7.37 -0.62
N VAL A 260 -13.40 7.05 0.64
CA VAL A 260 -13.42 5.65 1.12
C VAL A 260 -14.83 5.08 1.03
N THR A 261 -15.85 5.82 1.48
CA THR A 261 -17.24 5.32 1.43
C THR A 261 -17.71 5.10 -0.01
N VAL A 262 -17.33 5.95 -0.96
CA VAL A 262 -17.64 5.74 -2.39
C VAL A 262 -17.08 4.41 -2.88
N ILE A 263 -15.83 4.10 -2.55
CA ILE A 263 -15.20 2.84 -2.97
C ILE A 263 -15.96 1.65 -2.40
N PHE A 264 -16.25 1.66 -1.09
CA PHE A 264 -17.00 0.57 -0.46
C PHE A 264 -18.45 0.46 -0.98
N ALA A 265 -19.10 1.59 -1.30
CA ALA A 265 -20.44 1.60 -1.85
C ALA A 265 -20.52 0.96 -3.24
N GLN A 266 -19.48 1.08 -4.07
CA GLN A 266 -19.40 0.42 -5.38
C GLN A 266 -19.17 -1.09 -5.27
N VAL A 267 -18.57 -1.55 -4.16
CA VAL A 267 -18.29 -2.98 -3.93
C VAL A 267 -19.49 -3.72 -3.35
N LEU A 268 -20.38 -3.02 -2.63
CA LEU A 268 -21.55 -3.63 -2.01
C LEU A 268 -22.70 -3.83 -3.03
N PRO A 269 -23.19 -5.07 -3.21
CA PRO A 269 -24.29 -5.34 -4.13
C PRO A 269 -25.59 -4.67 -3.64
N ASN A 270 -26.38 -4.17 -4.59
CA ASN A 270 -27.67 -3.48 -4.36
C ASN A 270 -27.57 -2.08 -3.71
N THR A 271 -26.49 -1.35 -3.97
CA THR A 271 -26.38 0.06 -3.57
C THR A 271 -26.84 0.95 -4.73
N ASP A 272 -28.05 1.53 -4.63
CA ASP A 272 -28.61 2.42 -5.67
C ASP A 272 -28.07 3.87 -5.61
N ALA A 273 -27.21 4.17 -4.63
CA ALA A 273 -26.72 5.52 -4.38
C ALA A 273 -25.62 5.91 -5.36
N SER A 274 -25.75 7.09 -6.00
CA SER A 274 -24.68 7.62 -6.85
C SER A 274 -23.49 8.07 -6.01
N ALA A 275 -22.28 8.07 -6.60
CA ALA A 275 -21.07 8.51 -5.90
C ALA A 275 -21.21 9.93 -5.32
N VAL A 276 -21.91 10.83 -6.02
CA VAL A 276 -22.17 12.20 -5.55
C VAL A 276 -23.08 12.18 -4.32
N GLN A 277 -24.11 11.33 -4.30
CA GLN A 277 -24.99 11.19 -3.13
C GLN A 277 -24.22 10.65 -1.93
N VAL A 278 -23.35 9.65 -2.13
CA VAL A 278 -22.52 9.08 -1.06
C VAL A 278 -21.58 10.14 -0.48
N VAL A 279 -20.81 10.85 -1.33
CA VAL A 279 -19.92 11.91 -0.87
C VAL A 279 -20.68 13.00 -0.11
N PHE A 280 -21.83 13.43 -0.64
CA PHE A 280 -22.65 14.45 -0.01
C PHE A 280 -23.16 13.99 1.36
N SER A 281 -23.76 12.81 1.45
CA SER A 281 -24.29 12.25 2.70
C SER A 281 -23.21 12.10 3.76
N VAL A 282 -22.04 11.56 3.39
CA VAL A 282 -20.92 11.40 4.32
C VAL A 282 -20.38 12.76 4.76
N SER A 283 -20.24 13.72 3.85
CA SER A 283 -19.78 15.07 4.18
C SER A 283 -20.73 15.76 5.16
N VAL A 284 -22.04 15.64 4.96
CA VAL A 284 -23.06 16.18 5.88
C VAL A 284 -22.92 15.56 7.26
N VAL A 285 -22.77 14.23 7.37
CA VAL A 285 -22.59 13.54 8.66
C VAL A 285 -21.30 14.01 9.36
N VAL A 286 -20.19 14.12 8.63
CA VAL A 286 -18.91 14.59 9.19
C VAL A 286 -19.02 16.02 9.71
N VAL A 287 -19.64 16.93 8.94
CA VAL A 287 -19.85 18.32 9.35
C VAL A 287 -20.79 18.40 10.55
N ALA A 288 -21.88 17.64 10.56
CA ALA A 288 -22.81 17.59 11.69
C ALA A 288 -22.12 17.09 12.97
N ASN A 289 -21.31 16.03 12.88
CA ASN A 289 -20.54 15.52 14.00
C ASN A 289 -19.54 16.56 14.53
N ALA A 290 -18.86 17.27 13.63
CA ALA A 290 -17.94 18.33 14.00
C ALA A 290 -18.65 19.50 14.70
N ALA A 291 -19.85 19.87 14.25
CA ALA A 291 -20.66 20.91 14.88
C ALA A 291 -21.16 20.51 16.28
N VAL A 292 -21.48 19.24 16.51
CA VAL A 292 -21.90 18.72 17.83
C VAL A 292 -20.70 18.60 18.80
N SER A 293 -19.51 18.34 18.26
CA SER A 293 -18.30 18.10 19.07
C SER A 293 -17.50 19.39 19.38
N ALA A 294 -17.91 20.53 18.83
CA ALA A 294 -17.28 21.85 19.04
C ALA A 294 -17.90 22.57 20.24
#